data_AF-A0AAE1XY55-F1
#
_entry.id   AF-A0AAE1XY55-F1
#
_cell.length_a   1.000
_cell.length_b   1.000
_cell.length_c   1.000
_cell.angle_alpha   90.00
_cell.angle_beta   90.00
_cell.angle_gamma   90.00
#
_symmetry.space_group_name_H-M   'P 1'
#
loop_
_entity.id
_entity.type
_entity.pdbx_description
1 polymer ?
#
loop_
_entity_poly.entity_id
_entity_poly.type
_entity_poly.pdbx_seq_one_letter_code
_entity_poly.pdbx_strand_id
1 'polypeptide(L)'
;MNKYTGVLGVYNCQGAAWNSVKRKNTFHQTNSEEITGYIKGRDVHLISDVAFDSNWDGKVALYSYTTSGLKTLPGNVALTVSLKVLEYEIFIVTPVKTLAPGFSFAPLGLIDMFNAGGAIEGLKYNVTGLKALVSMEVKGCGRFGAYSSTKPRTCTVGS
;
A
#
# COMPACT_ATOMS: atom_id res chain seq x y z
N MET A 1 -8.62 5.79 -4.87
CA MET A 1 -7.54 5.17 -5.66
C MET A 1 -6.63 6.31 -6.11
N ASN A 2 -5.31 6.21 -5.94
CA ASN A 2 -4.36 7.29 -6.28
C ASN A 2 -3.74 7.04 -7.65
N LYS A 3 -2.98 7.99 -8.21
CA LYS A 3 -2.38 7.85 -9.54
C LYS A 3 -1.42 6.67 -9.71
N TYR A 4 -0.75 6.23 -8.64
CA TYR A 4 0.29 5.17 -8.70
C TYR A 4 0.16 4.08 -7.63
N THR A 5 -0.85 4.19 -6.76
CA THR A 5 -1.01 3.32 -5.58
C THR A 5 -2.49 3.22 -5.21
N GLY A 6 -2.84 2.26 -4.37
CA GLY A 6 -4.09 2.28 -3.64
C GLY A 6 -3.91 2.02 -2.16
N VAL A 7 -5.03 2.06 -1.46
CA VAL A 7 -5.10 1.90 -0.01
C VAL A 7 -6.12 0.82 0.29
N LEU A 8 -5.78 -0.08 1.21
CA LEU A 8 -6.69 -1.08 1.73
C LEU A 8 -6.76 -0.93 3.26
N GLY A 9 -7.94 -0.59 3.77
CA GLY A 9 -8.21 -0.56 5.20
C GLY A 9 -8.95 -1.82 5.63
N VAL A 10 -8.48 -2.45 6.70
CA VAL A 10 -9.12 -3.61 7.34
C VAL A 10 -9.50 -3.20 8.76
N TYR A 11 -10.75 -3.42 9.15
CA TYR A 11 -11.29 -2.95 10.43
C TYR A 11 -12.06 -4.07 11.10
N ASN A 12 -11.76 -4.34 12.37
CA ASN A 12 -12.64 -5.18 13.19
C ASN A 12 -13.67 -4.31 13.93
N CYS A 13 -14.88 -4.28 13.37
CA CYS A 13 -16.00 -3.51 13.89
C CYS A 13 -16.99 -4.36 14.72
N GLN A 14 -16.56 -5.50 15.27
CA GLN A 14 -17.42 -6.32 16.14
C GLN A 14 -18.10 -5.47 17.22
N GLY A 15 -19.40 -5.69 17.38
CA GLY A 15 -20.23 -4.99 18.37
C GLY A 15 -20.62 -3.57 17.99
N ALA A 16 -20.00 -2.95 16.99
CA ALA A 16 -20.40 -1.62 16.51
C ALA A 16 -21.48 -1.72 15.42
N ALA A 17 -22.58 -0.99 15.59
CA ALA A 17 -23.62 -0.83 14.58
C ALA A 17 -24.03 0.64 14.43
N TRP A 18 -24.26 1.09 13.20
CA TRP A 18 -24.80 2.43 12.96
C TRP A 18 -26.31 2.45 13.24
N ASN A 19 -26.75 3.28 14.19
CA ASN A 19 -28.17 3.52 14.42
C ASN A 19 -28.63 4.74 13.60
N SER A 20 -29.38 4.50 12.52
CA SER A 20 -29.84 5.55 11.60
C SER A 20 -30.80 6.56 12.25
N VAL A 21 -31.62 6.12 13.20
CA VAL A 21 -32.58 6.98 13.92
C VAL A 21 -31.85 7.92 14.87
N LYS A 22 -30.95 7.38 15.70
CA LYS A 22 -30.17 8.15 16.67
C LYS A 22 -28.96 8.85 16.07
N ARG A 23 -28.65 8.57 14.78
CA ARG A 23 -27.47 9.06 14.04
C ARG A 23 -26.16 8.91 14.82
N LYS A 24 -25.99 7.75 15.46
CA LYS A 24 -24.78 7.43 16.24
C LYS A 24 -24.45 5.96 16.16
N ASN A 25 -23.19 5.62 16.41
CA ASN A 25 -22.79 4.25 16.65
C ASN A 25 -23.39 3.75 17.97
N THR A 26 -24.03 2.60 17.92
CA THR A 26 -24.49 1.83 19.08
C THR A 26 -23.63 0.59 19.23
N PHE A 27 -23.34 0.24 20.48
CA PHE A 27 -22.50 -0.90 20.81
C PHE A 27 -23.36 -2.02 21.37
N HIS A 28 -23.17 -3.22 20.85
CA HIS A 28 -23.80 -4.45 21.28
C HIS A 28 -22.73 -5.35 21.87
N GLN A 29 -23.12 -6.16 22.85
CA GLN A 29 -22.22 -7.13 23.43
C GLN A 29 -21.87 -8.20 22.40
N THR A 30 -20.57 -8.42 22.18
CA THR A 30 -20.05 -9.48 21.31
C THR A 30 -18.95 -10.24 22.02
N ASN A 31 -18.53 -11.36 21.44
CA ASN A 31 -17.31 -12.02 21.84
C ASN A 31 -16.12 -11.06 21.63
N SER A 32 -15.12 -11.16 22.51
CA SER A 32 -13.88 -10.36 22.46
C SER A 32 -12.76 -11.02 21.66
N GLU A 33 -13.08 -12.08 20.91
CA GLU A 33 -12.11 -12.86 20.15
C GLU A 33 -11.64 -12.09 18.91
N GLU A 34 -10.38 -12.33 18.53
CA GLU A 34 -9.82 -11.80 17.29
C GLU A 34 -10.55 -12.37 16.07
N ILE A 35 -10.77 -11.52 15.06
CA ILE A 35 -11.20 -11.99 13.74
C ILE A 35 -9.97 -12.09 12.86
N THR A 36 -9.81 -13.27 12.25
CA THR A 36 -8.82 -13.50 11.19
C THR A 36 -9.49 -13.45 9.83
N GLY A 37 -8.91 -12.64 8.94
CA GLY A 37 -9.27 -12.55 7.54
C GLY A 37 -8.04 -12.65 6.64
N TYR A 38 -8.29 -12.47 5.35
CA TYR A 38 -7.26 -12.55 4.32
C TYR A 38 -7.43 -11.39 3.35
N ILE A 39 -6.31 -10.81 2.92
CA ILE A 39 -6.28 -9.78 1.89
C ILE A 39 -5.35 -10.17 0.76
N LYS A 40 -5.61 -9.66 -0.44
CA LYS A 40 -4.76 -9.78 -1.62
C LYS A 40 -4.44 -8.39 -2.15
N GLY A 41 -3.35 -8.26 -2.90
CA GLY A 41 -3.03 -7.00 -3.59
C GLY A 41 -4.15 -6.53 -4.52
N ARG A 42 -4.91 -7.48 -5.09
CA ARG A 42 -6.04 -7.26 -6.00
C ARG A 42 -7.34 -6.82 -5.34
N ASP A 43 -7.43 -6.82 -4.01
CA ASP A 43 -8.62 -6.33 -3.31
C ASP A 43 -8.73 -4.80 -3.36
N VAL A 44 -7.65 -4.12 -3.78
CA VAL A 44 -7.68 -2.69 -4.11
C VAL A 44 -8.35 -2.50 -5.47
N HIS A 45 -9.47 -1.78 -5.46
CA HIS A 45 -10.20 -1.43 -6.67
C HIS A 45 -9.30 -0.71 -7.70
N LEU A 46 -9.32 -1.19 -8.94
CA LEU A 46 -8.53 -0.67 -10.08
C LEU A 46 -7.00 -0.67 -9.88
N ILE A 47 -6.47 -1.58 -9.04
CA ILE A 47 -5.01 -1.67 -8.84
C ILE A 47 -4.25 -2.02 -10.13
N SER A 48 -4.88 -2.74 -11.05
CA SER A 48 -4.34 -3.04 -12.38
C SER A 48 -4.11 -1.78 -13.23
N ASP A 49 -4.97 -0.78 -13.07
CA ASP A 49 -4.99 0.41 -13.94
C ASP A 49 -3.84 1.38 -13.59
N VAL A 50 -3.28 1.24 -12.39
CA VAL A 50 -2.07 1.95 -11.95
C VAL A 50 -0.80 1.14 -12.09
N ALA A 51 -0.90 -0.11 -12.57
CA ALA A 51 0.28 -0.86 -12.96
C ALA A 51 0.86 -0.24 -14.23
N PHE A 52 2.16 0.03 -14.22
CA PHE A 52 2.83 0.65 -15.36
C PHE A 52 2.98 -0.25 -16.60
N ASP A 53 2.71 -1.55 -16.46
CA ASP A 53 2.88 -2.55 -17.51
C ASP A 53 1.53 -3.23 -17.77
N SER A 54 1.09 -3.27 -19.03
CA SER A 54 -0.13 -3.96 -19.43
C SER A 54 -0.08 -5.47 -19.16
N ASN A 55 1.13 -6.03 -19.01
CA ASN A 55 1.36 -7.43 -18.68
C ASN A 55 1.78 -7.65 -17.22
N TRP A 56 1.44 -6.72 -16.32
CA TRP A 56 1.77 -6.83 -14.89
C TRP A 56 1.29 -8.15 -14.28
N ASP A 57 2.20 -8.85 -13.61
CA ASP A 57 2.00 -10.19 -13.01
C ASP A 57 1.15 -10.17 -11.72
N GLY A 58 0.67 -8.99 -11.31
CA GLY A 58 -0.09 -8.79 -10.09
C GLY A 58 0.77 -8.60 -8.84
N LYS A 59 2.10 -8.68 -8.92
CA LYS A 59 2.98 -8.51 -7.76
C LYS A 59 2.89 -7.09 -7.20
N VAL A 60 2.60 -6.99 -5.91
CA VAL A 60 2.51 -5.71 -5.18
C VAL A 60 3.56 -5.62 -4.08
N ALA A 61 3.91 -4.39 -3.70
CA ALA A 61 4.48 -4.08 -2.41
C ALA A 61 3.37 -3.54 -1.49
N LEU A 62 3.38 -4.01 -0.24
CA LEU A 62 2.41 -3.71 0.80
C LEU A 62 3.15 -3.09 1.97
N TYR A 63 2.84 -1.83 2.27
CA TYR A 63 3.32 -1.17 3.48
C TYR A 63 2.20 -1.12 4.52
N SER A 64 2.41 -1.78 5.65
CA SER A 64 1.53 -1.73 6.82
C SER A 64 1.79 -0.42 7.57
N TYR A 65 0.73 0.35 7.76
CA TYR A 65 0.78 1.59 8.52
C TYR A 65 1.07 1.33 10.00
N THR A 66 0.34 0.38 10.61
CA THR A 66 0.43 0.16 12.05
C THR A 66 1.76 -0.45 12.48
N THR A 67 2.31 -1.39 11.70
CA THR A 67 3.59 -2.04 12.00
C THR A 67 4.80 -1.35 11.37
N SER A 68 4.58 -0.33 10.52
CA SER A 68 5.62 0.27 9.67
C SER A 68 6.43 -0.76 8.85
N GLY A 69 5.78 -1.87 8.48
CA GLY A 69 6.40 -3.02 7.83
C GLY A 69 6.14 -3.06 6.33
N LEU A 70 7.19 -3.35 5.54
CA LEU A 70 7.09 -3.52 4.09
C LEU A 70 7.20 -5.00 3.70
N LYS A 71 6.23 -5.50 2.94
CA LYS A 71 6.23 -6.86 2.37
C LYS A 71 5.97 -6.81 0.88
N THR A 72 6.37 -7.84 0.15
CA THR A 72 5.91 -8.04 -1.23
C THR A 72 4.98 -9.24 -1.28
N LEU A 73 3.95 -9.15 -2.12
CA LEU A 73 2.95 -10.20 -2.28
C LEU A 73 2.79 -10.50 -3.77
N PRO A 74 2.99 -11.76 -4.20
CA PRO A 74 2.68 -12.17 -5.56
C PRO A 74 1.18 -12.03 -5.87
N GLY A 75 0.81 -11.88 -7.14
CA GLY A 75 -0.50 -11.35 -7.53
C GLY A 75 -1.77 -12.09 -7.09
N ASN A 76 -1.68 -13.37 -6.76
CA ASN A 76 -2.83 -14.16 -6.30
C ASN A 76 -2.63 -14.75 -4.90
N VAL A 77 -1.57 -14.35 -4.20
CA VAL A 77 -1.28 -14.81 -2.84
C VAL A 77 -2.07 -13.95 -1.86
N ALA A 78 -2.62 -14.57 -0.82
CA ALA A 78 -3.29 -13.88 0.26
C ALA A 78 -2.35 -13.67 1.45
N LEU A 79 -2.46 -12.51 2.09
CA LEU A 79 -1.85 -12.19 3.38
C LEU A 79 -2.91 -12.32 4.46
N THR A 80 -2.62 -13.09 5.50
CA THR A 80 -3.48 -13.21 6.69
C THR A 80 -3.39 -11.96 7.55
N VAL A 81 -4.53 -11.50 8.05
CA VAL A 81 -4.66 -10.36 8.97
C VAL A 81 -5.56 -10.79 10.13
N SER A 82 -5.09 -10.64 11.36
CA SER A 82 -5.87 -10.87 12.58
C SER A 82 -5.99 -9.57 13.35
N LEU A 83 -7.20 -9.21 13.78
CA LEU A 83 -7.48 -7.97 14.49
C LEU A 83 -8.38 -8.24 15.70
N LYS A 84 -8.02 -7.69 16.87
CA LYS A 84 -8.92 -7.61 18.03
C LYS A 84 -10.05 -6.63 17.78
N VAL A 85 -11.08 -6.68 18.62
CA VAL A 85 -12.19 -5.72 18.60
C VAL A 85 -11.64 -4.29 18.65
N LEU A 86 -12.09 -3.42 17.73
CA LEU A 86 -11.64 -2.03 17.54
C LEU A 86 -10.21 -1.84 17.02
N GLU A 87 -9.48 -2.91 16.70
CA GLU A 87 -8.23 -2.79 15.95
C GLU A 87 -8.49 -2.61 14.45
N TYR A 88 -7.51 -2.01 13.79
CA TYR A 88 -7.51 -1.77 12.37
C TYR A 88 -6.10 -1.94 11.80
N GLU A 89 -6.03 -2.11 10.50
CA GLU A 89 -4.79 -2.04 9.74
C GLU A 89 -5.05 -1.29 8.44
N ILE A 90 -4.08 -0.50 8.01
CA ILE A 90 -4.12 0.23 6.75
C ILE A 90 -2.88 -0.14 5.95
N PHE A 91 -3.11 -0.66 4.76
CA PHE A 91 -2.06 -0.99 3.81
C PHE A 91 -2.01 0.03 2.69
N ILE A 92 -0.82 0.55 2.41
CA ILE A 92 -0.52 1.15 1.11
C ILE A 92 -0.11 0.04 0.17
N VAL A 93 -0.82 -0.08 -0.94
CA VAL A 93 -0.64 -1.13 -1.94
C VAL A 93 -0.14 -0.49 -3.23
N THR A 94 0.98 -0.97 -3.75
CA THR A 94 1.55 -0.43 -4.99
C THR A 94 2.01 -1.57 -5.92
N PRO A 95 1.69 -1.52 -7.22
CA PRO A 95 2.22 -2.47 -8.18
C PRO A 95 3.75 -2.42 -8.23
N VAL A 96 4.41 -3.56 -8.18
CA VAL A 96 5.86 -3.66 -8.38
C VAL A 96 6.16 -3.62 -9.87
N LYS A 97 6.93 -2.62 -10.29
CA LYS A 97 7.43 -2.50 -11.67
C LYS A 97 8.81 -3.13 -11.78
N THR A 98 8.98 -4.09 -12.68
CA THR A 98 10.31 -4.58 -13.08
C THR A 98 10.97 -3.54 -13.98
N LEU A 99 12.18 -3.08 -13.61
CA LEU A 99 12.94 -2.07 -14.35
C LEU A 99 13.95 -2.71 -15.30
N ALA A 100 14.60 -3.78 -14.84
CA ALA A 100 15.55 -4.61 -15.58
C ALA A 100 15.67 -5.95 -14.83
N PRO A 101 16.28 -7.00 -15.41
CA PRO A 101 16.47 -8.27 -14.71
C PRO A 101 17.15 -8.07 -13.34
N GLY A 102 16.49 -8.48 -12.26
CA GLY A 102 16.94 -8.31 -10.86
C GLY A 102 16.56 -6.98 -10.19
N PHE A 103 16.09 -5.99 -10.97
CA PHE A 103 15.74 -4.66 -10.48
C PHE A 103 14.23 -4.42 -10.58
N SER A 104 13.60 -4.13 -9.45
CA SER A 104 12.19 -3.78 -9.40
C SER A 104 11.96 -2.70 -8.36
N PHE A 105 10.94 -1.88 -8.59
CA PHE A 105 10.63 -0.72 -7.78
C PHE A 105 9.12 -0.55 -7.61
N ALA A 106 8.70 -0.02 -6.47
CA ALA A 106 7.32 0.38 -6.26
C ALA A 106 7.23 1.63 -5.36
N PRO A 107 6.51 2.69 -5.76
CA PRO A 107 6.39 3.91 -4.97
C PRO A 107 5.40 3.75 -3.80
N LEU A 108 5.69 4.30 -2.61
CA LEU A 108 4.71 4.33 -1.51
C LEU A 108 4.23 5.75 -1.21
N GLY A 109 5.11 6.75 -1.28
CA GLY A 109 4.79 8.16 -0.98
C GLY A 109 5.10 8.51 0.48
N LEU A 110 4.29 9.38 1.09
CA LEU A 110 4.48 9.84 2.47
C LEU A 110 3.96 8.78 3.47
N ILE A 111 4.83 7.86 3.88
CA ILE A 111 4.46 6.61 4.60
C ILE A 111 3.89 6.81 6.01
N ASP A 112 3.94 8.04 6.54
CA ASP A 112 3.29 8.42 7.80
C ASP A 112 1.82 8.87 7.61
N MET A 113 1.31 8.85 6.38
CA MET A 113 -0.09 9.13 6.05
C MET A 113 -0.87 7.84 5.76
N PHE A 114 -2.14 7.78 6.18
CA PHE A 114 -3.04 6.68 5.81
C PHE A 114 -3.21 6.53 4.29
N ASN A 115 -3.14 7.63 3.55
CA ASN A 115 -3.14 7.66 2.09
C ASN A 115 -1.79 8.14 1.53
N ALA A 116 -0.69 7.45 1.87
CA ALA A 116 0.67 7.85 1.54
C ALA A 116 0.90 8.19 0.07
N GLY A 117 0.37 7.35 -0.83
CA GLY A 117 0.61 7.51 -2.25
C GLY A 117 -0.24 8.59 -2.93
N GLY A 118 -1.15 9.24 -2.19
CA GLY A 118 -1.85 10.45 -2.65
C GLY A 118 -0.93 11.66 -2.76
N ALA A 119 0.25 11.62 -2.12
CA ALA A 119 1.26 12.67 -2.21
C ALA A 119 2.13 12.59 -3.47
N ILE A 120 2.04 11.51 -4.26
CA ILE A 120 2.91 11.30 -5.43
C ILE A 120 2.28 11.99 -6.66
N GLU A 121 2.92 13.04 -7.15
CA GLU A 121 2.47 13.81 -8.31
C GLU A 121 3.04 13.24 -9.63
N GLY A 122 4.32 12.86 -9.59
CA GLY A 122 5.11 12.47 -10.75
C GLY A 122 5.97 11.25 -10.47
N LEU A 123 6.12 10.39 -11.48
CA LEU A 123 6.99 9.23 -11.41
C LEU A 123 7.59 8.95 -12.79
N LYS A 124 8.92 8.94 -12.87
CA LYS A 124 9.69 8.74 -14.10
C LYS A 124 10.71 7.65 -13.89
N TYR A 125 10.85 6.79 -14.89
CA TYR A 125 11.82 5.71 -14.92
C TYR A 125 12.74 5.91 -16.11
N ASN A 126 14.05 5.95 -15.87
CA ASN A 126 15.06 5.97 -16.93
C ASN A 126 15.96 4.75 -16.75
N VAL A 127 15.90 3.82 -17.69
CA VAL A 127 16.66 2.56 -17.65
C VAL A 127 17.65 2.57 -18.82
N THR A 128 18.93 2.42 -18.51
CA THR A 128 20.02 2.32 -19.49
C THR A 128 20.88 1.11 -19.15
N GLY A 129 20.70 0.02 -19.90
CA GLY A 129 21.36 -1.26 -19.61
C GLY A 129 20.98 -1.79 -18.21
N LEU A 130 21.99 -1.97 -17.35
CA LEU A 130 21.82 -2.43 -15.96
C LEU A 130 21.76 -1.28 -14.93
N LYS A 131 21.51 -0.05 -15.39
CA LYS A 131 21.31 1.11 -14.52
C LYS A 131 19.86 1.58 -14.64
N ALA A 132 19.22 1.76 -13.51
CA ALA A 132 17.89 2.36 -13.43
C ALA A 132 17.94 3.59 -12.52
N LEU A 133 17.45 4.72 -13.04
CA LEU A 133 17.18 5.92 -12.28
C LEU A 133 15.67 6.04 -12.14
N VAL A 134 15.20 6.22 -10.91
CA VAL A 134 13.80 6.48 -10.60
C VAL A 134 13.71 7.88 -10.02
N SER A 135 12.95 8.74 -10.67
CA SER A 135 12.66 10.09 -10.18
C SER A 135 11.20 10.15 -9.81
N MET A 136 10.91 10.62 -8.61
CA MET A 136 9.56 10.68 -8.10
C MET A 136 9.34 12.04 -7.44
N GLU A 137 8.26 12.68 -7.84
CA GLU A 137 7.85 14.00 -7.40
C GLU A 137 6.75 13.83 -6.35
N VAL A 138 6.97 14.41 -5.18
CA VAL A 138 6.08 14.26 -4.02
C VAL A 138 5.72 15.63 -3.48
N LYS A 139 4.46 15.80 -3.12
CA LYS A 139 3.93 16.99 -2.48
C LYS A 139 3.71 16.76 -0.99
N GLY A 140 4.28 17.65 -0.16
CA GLY A 140 4.15 17.61 1.30
C GLY A 140 5.50 17.42 2.00
N CYS A 141 5.45 17.11 3.29
CA CYS A 141 6.63 16.91 4.14
C CYS A 141 6.46 15.66 5.00
N GLY A 142 7.57 15.10 5.49
CA GLY A 142 7.59 13.90 6.32
C GLY A 142 8.45 12.78 5.74
N ARG A 143 8.29 11.56 6.26
CA ARG A 143 9.04 10.40 5.76
C ARG A 143 8.45 9.92 4.45
N PHE A 144 9.31 9.79 3.46
CA PHE A 144 9.00 9.17 2.19
C PHE A 144 9.47 7.70 2.17
N GLY A 145 8.69 6.82 1.55
CA GLY A 145 9.05 5.43 1.33
C GLY A 145 8.83 4.94 -0.10
N ALA A 146 9.69 4.02 -0.51
CA ALA A 146 9.49 3.19 -1.70
C ALA A 146 10.10 1.81 -1.47
N TYR A 147 9.61 0.83 -2.22
CA TYR A 147 10.20 -0.48 -2.35
C TYR A 147 11.24 -0.48 -3.49
N SER A 148 12.38 -1.11 -3.25
CA SER A 148 13.35 -1.49 -4.28
C SER A 148 13.85 -2.91 -3.98
N SER A 149 13.89 -3.80 -4.98
CA SER A 149 14.43 -5.16 -4.79
C SER A 149 15.92 -5.20 -4.52
N THR A 150 16.65 -4.12 -4.83
CA THR A 150 18.08 -3.99 -4.58
C THR A 150 18.36 -2.65 -3.90
N LYS A 151 19.33 -2.63 -2.98
CA LYS A 151 19.76 -1.38 -2.34
C LYS A 151 20.23 -0.37 -3.41
N PRO A 152 19.63 0.83 -3.48
CA PRO A 152 20.09 1.87 -4.40
C PRO A 152 21.54 2.27 -4.11
N ARG A 153 22.27 2.67 -5.16
CA ARG A 153 23.64 3.18 -5.01
C ARG A 153 23.66 4.61 -4.44
N THR A 154 22.69 5.41 -4.82
CA THR A 154 22.55 6.82 -4.45
C THR A 154 21.08 7.19 -4.32
N CYS A 155 20.76 8.01 -3.32
CA CYS A 155 19.44 8.62 -3.14
C CYS A 155 19.63 10.12 -2.90
N THR A 156 18.93 10.97 -3.65
CA THR A 156 18.98 12.42 -3.53
C THR A 156 17.58 12.99 -3.39
N VAL A 157 17.45 14.15 -2.74
CA VAL A 157 16.21 14.90 -2.56
C VAL A 157 16.46 16.33 -2.99
N GLY A 158 15.54 16.94 -3.74
CA GLY A 158 15.67 18.34 -4.21
C GLY A 158 16.57 18.54 -5.44
N SER A 159 16.77 17.48 -6.23
CA SER A 159 17.52 17.50 -7.50
C SER A 159 16.64 17.79 -8.71
#